data_AF-E2BQ00-F1
#
_entry.id   AF-E2BQ00-F1
#
_cell.length_a   1.000
_cell.length_b   1.000
_cell.length_c   1.000
_cell.angle_alpha   90.00
_cell.angle_beta   90.00
_cell.angle_gamma   90.00
#
_symmetry.space_group_name_H-M   'P 1'
#
loop_
_entity.id
_entity.type
_entity.pdbx_description
1 polymer ?
#
loop_
_entity_poly.entity_id
_entity_poly.type
_entity_poly.pdbx_seq_one_letter_code
_entity_poly.pdbx_strand_id
1 'polypeptide(L)'
;MGKVIPEIARYIGKSILIDLLKILVKKLNYPELEQYLEQYLHLIEVDSNRFIMRVGDSSGGQYSVNMKNAFNQLAWATLDNIVTEKFGSKAARIFRLIRNKTTIELEQLQQVAMMPTRQAKLLTYTLAQEGYIQVQEMKRSGVSAGPMKTFFMFYIDLNQVVQMQIGHCYHALHNIIQRRDHESTSNKRMIDKQLRVDILSSNMKEHGATEEQLADIAEMVTPSEKQQLEKVQKSIQKLSAAELLIDETLFLLDIYQRYH
;
A
#
# COMPACT_ATOMS: atom_id res chain seq x y z
N MET A 1 -6.56 17.49 -2.78
CA MET A 1 -7.15 16.15 -3.05
C MET A 1 -8.66 16.02 -2.73
N GLY A 2 -9.35 17.03 -2.18
CA GLY A 2 -10.75 16.89 -1.72
C GLY A 2 -11.88 16.98 -2.77
N LYS A 3 -11.59 17.18 -4.07
CA LYS A 3 -12.62 17.33 -5.12
C LYS A 3 -12.72 16.17 -6.11
N VAL A 4 -11.79 15.23 -6.10
CA VAL A 4 -11.77 14.09 -7.04
C VAL A 4 -12.55 12.89 -6.49
N ILE A 5 -12.53 12.70 -5.18
CA ILE A 5 -13.22 11.61 -4.47
C ILE A 5 -14.76 11.66 -4.65
N PRO A 6 -15.45 12.82 -4.61
CA PRO A 6 -16.90 12.88 -4.81
C PRO A 6 -17.36 12.59 -6.25
N GLU A 7 -16.51 12.87 -7.25
CA GLU A 7 -16.84 12.64 -8.66
C GLU A 7 -16.71 11.17 -9.04
N ILE A 8 -15.69 10.48 -8.52
CA ILE A 8 -15.54 9.02 -8.70
C ILE A 8 -16.66 8.27 -7.97
N ALA A 9 -17.08 8.74 -6.80
CA ALA A 9 -18.20 8.16 -6.04
C ALA A 9 -19.54 8.14 -6.81
N ARG A 10 -19.77 9.08 -7.75
CA ARG A 10 -20.98 9.11 -8.58
C ARG A 10 -21.10 7.96 -9.58
N TYR A 11 -19.98 7.31 -9.92
CA TYR A 11 -19.90 6.22 -10.87
C TYR A 11 -19.65 4.85 -10.21
N ILE A 12 -19.47 4.81 -8.88
CA ILE A 12 -19.39 3.55 -8.13
C ILE A 12 -20.71 2.80 -8.30
N GLY A 13 -20.67 1.67 -9.00
CA GLY A 13 -21.83 0.81 -9.27
C GLY A 13 -22.74 1.26 -10.42
N LYS A 14 -22.41 2.33 -11.15
CA LYS A 14 -23.16 2.72 -12.37
C LYS A 14 -22.44 2.20 -13.61
N SER A 15 -23.15 1.38 -14.36
CA SER A 15 -22.72 0.90 -15.66
C SER A 15 -22.86 2.03 -16.69
N ILE A 16 -21.75 2.40 -17.33
CA ILE A 16 -21.67 3.51 -18.29
C ILE A 16 -21.84 2.94 -19.70
N LEU A 17 -22.73 3.54 -20.49
CA LEU A 17 -22.90 3.23 -21.91
C LEU A 17 -21.68 3.69 -22.71
N ILE A 18 -21.27 2.89 -23.69
CA ILE A 18 -20.14 3.23 -24.56
C ILE A 18 -20.36 4.54 -25.34
N ASP A 19 -21.60 4.87 -25.71
CA ASP A 19 -21.93 6.14 -26.37
C ASP A 19 -21.59 7.35 -25.48
N LEU A 20 -21.81 7.21 -24.17
CA LEU A 20 -21.50 8.25 -23.19
C LEU A 20 -19.98 8.36 -22.99
N LEU A 21 -19.26 7.23 -23.03
CA LEU A 21 -17.78 7.22 -23.05
C LEU A 21 -17.23 7.91 -24.30
N LYS A 22 -17.79 7.64 -25.48
CA LYS A 22 -17.40 8.30 -26.75
C LYS A 22 -17.59 9.82 -26.66
N ILE A 23 -18.71 10.29 -26.08
CA ILE A 23 -18.96 11.73 -25.87
C ILE A 23 -17.94 12.34 -24.89
N LEU A 24 -17.59 11.63 -23.81
CA LEU A 24 -16.59 12.11 -22.85
C LEU A 24 -15.19 12.14 -23.46
N VAL A 25 -14.81 11.13 -24.24
CA VAL A 25 -13.52 11.07 -24.95
C VAL A 25 -13.39 12.20 -25.96
N LYS A 26 -14.46 12.51 -26.71
CA LYS A 26 -14.51 13.69 -27.59
C LYS A 26 -14.22 14.99 -26.87
N LYS A 27 -14.64 15.15 -25.61
CA LYS A 27 -14.35 16.35 -24.81
C LYS A 27 -12.88 16.43 -24.35
N LEU A 28 -12.17 15.30 -24.31
CA LEU A 28 -10.77 15.24 -23.90
C LEU A 28 -9.80 15.61 -25.03
N ASN A 29 -10.28 15.77 -26.27
CA ASN A 29 -9.50 16.22 -27.43
C ASN A 29 -8.33 15.30 -27.83
N TYR A 30 -8.46 13.98 -27.61
CA TYR A 30 -7.48 12.97 -28.03
C TYR A 30 -8.03 12.14 -29.21
N PRO A 31 -7.62 12.44 -30.46
CA PRO A 31 -8.19 11.80 -31.65
C PRO A 31 -7.86 10.32 -31.77
N GLU A 32 -6.68 9.88 -31.33
CA GLU A 32 -6.29 8.47 -31.33
C GLU A 32 -7.12 7.63 -30.35
N LEU A 33 -7.45 8.20 -29.19
CA LEU A 33 -8.28 7.53 -28.18
C LEU A 33 -9.71 7.35 -28.69
N GLU A 34 -10.24 8.31 -29.45
CA GLU A 34 -11.56 8.19 -30.07
C GLU A 34 -11.59 7.07 -31.11
N GLN A 35 -10.54 6.94 -31.92
CA GLN A 35 -10.44 5.94 -32.97
C GLN A 35 -10.32 4.50 -32.41
N TYR A 36 -9.56 4.31 -31.33
CA TYR A 36 -9.23 2.99 -30.79
C TYR A 36 -9.93 2.67 -29.45
N LEU A 37 -10.91 3.47 -29.03
CA LEU A 37 -11.59 3.32 -27.73
C LEU A 37 -12.10 1.90 -27.48
N GLU A 38 -12.79 1.31 -28.46
CA GLU A 38 -13.36 -0.04 -28.37
C GLU A 38 -12.28 -1.10 -28.21
N GLN A 39 -11.14 -0.94 -28.88
CA GLN A 39 -10.01 -1.87 -28.78
C GLN A 39 -9.37 -1.80 -27.40
N TYR A 40 -9.19 -0.59 -26.83
CA TYR A 40 -8.70 -0.42 -25.47
C TYR A 40 -9.65 -1.02 -24.43
N LEU A 41 -10.96 -0.78 -24.57
CA LEU A 41 -11.96 -1.36 -23.67
C LEU A 41 -11.97 -2.89 -23.73
N HIS A 42 -11.88 -3.46 -24.93
CA HIS A 42 -11.80 -4.91 -25.09
C HIS A 42 -10.51 -5.48 -24.48
N LEU A 43 -9.37 -4.82 -24.65
CA LEU A 43 -8.11 -5.25 -24.04
C LEU A 43 -8.19 -5.27 -22.50
N ILE A 44 -8.79 -4.24 -21.91
CA ILE A 44 -8.96 -4.17 -20.44
C ILE A 44 -10.00 -5.18 -19.95
N GLU A 45 -11.03 -5.48 -20.75
CA GLU A 45 -12.03 -6.51 -20.45
C GLU A 45 -11.43 -7.93 -20.43
N VAL A 46 -10.52 -8.22 -21.37
CA VAL A 46 -9.85 -9.54 -21.49
C VAL A 46 -8.79 -9.74 -20.40
N ASP A 47 -8.35 -8.69 -19.72
CA ASP A 47 -7.33 -8.80 -18.68
C ASP A 47 -7.76 -9.70 -17.51
N SER A 48 -6.80 -10.47 -17.01
CA SER A 48 -6.98 -11.42 -15.90
C SER A 48 -7.46 -10.75 -14.60
N ASN A 49 -7.14 -9.48 -14.40
CA ASN A 49 -7.55 -8.74 -13.21
C ASN A 49 -9.01 -8.31 -13.22
N ARG A 50 -9.70 -8.32 -14.37
CA ARG A 50 -11.15 -8.00 -14.52
C ARG A 50 -11.58 -6.75 -13.76
N PHE A 51 -10.85 -5.65 -13.94
CA PHE A 51 -11.20 -4.35 -13.36
C PHE A 51 -12.42 -3.73 -14.03
N ILE A 52 -12.61 -3.98 -15.32
CA ILE A 52 -13.77 -3.55 -16.09
C ILE A 52 -14.54 -4.81 -16.52
N MET A 53 -15.86 -4.76 -16.41
CA MET A 53 -16.76 -5.82 -16.87
C MET A 53 -17.77 -5.23 -17.84
N ARG A 54 -18.06 -5.98 -18.90
CA ARG A 54 -19.20 -5.72 -19.78
C ARG A 54 -20.46 -6.27 -19.13
N VAL A 55 -21.43 -5.40 -18.86
CA VAL A 55 -22.68 -5.71 -18.14
C VAL A 55 -23.86 -5.91 -19.10
N GLY A 56 -23.76 -5.40 -20.33
CA GLY A 56 -24.80 -5.59 -21.35
C GLY A 56 -24.34 -5.24 -22.75
N ASP A 57 -25.10 -5.71 -23.74
CA ASP A 57 -24.81 -5.53 -25.18
C ASP A 57 -25.60 -4.40 -25.84
N SER A 58 -26.41 -3.68 -25.08
CA SER A 58 -27.20 -2.56 -25.58
C SER A 58 -26.29 -1.42 -26.09
N SER A 59 -26.60 -0.88 -27.27
CA SER A 59 -25.89 0.22 -27.94
C SER A 59 -24.35 0.05 -28.03
N GLY A 60 -23.88 -1.13 -28.42
CA GLY A 60 -22.44 -1.36 -28.63
C GLY A 60 -21.65 -1.72 -27.36
N GLY A 61 -22.31 -1.86 -26.22
CA GLY A 61 -21.73 -2.37 -24.99
C GLY A 61 -21.88 -1.42 -23.81
N GLN A 62 -22.18 -1.98 -22.64
CA GLN A 62 -22.22 -1.27 -21.37
C GLN A 62 -21.13 -1.79 -20.46
N TYR A 63 -20.30 -0.88 -19.92
CA TYR A 63 -19.15 -1.24 -19.09
C TYR A 63 -19.32 -0.74 -17.66
N SER A 64 -18.89 -1.53 -16.69
CA SER A 64 -18.88 -1.17 -15.28
C SER A 64 -17.53 -1.51 -14.66
N VAL A 65 -17.05 -0.66 -13.76
CA VAL A 65 -15.85 -0.93 -12.97
C VAL A 65 -16.22 -1.88 -11.82
N ASN A 66 -15.52 -3.01 -11.71
CA ASN A 66 -15.69 -3.95 -10.62
C ASN A 66 -14.85 -3.52 -9.42
N MET A 67 -15.37 -2.57 -8.64
CA MET A 67 -14.67 -2.04 -7.46
C MET A 67 -14.32 -3.14 -6.45
N LYS A 68 -15.25 -4.09 -6.22
CA LYS A 68 -15.03 -5.21 -5.30
C LYS A 68 -13.81 -6.04 -5.72
N ASN A 69 -13.73 -6.44 -6.99
CA ASN A 69 -12.60 -7.21 -7.49
C ASN A 69 -11.33 -6.36 -7.64
N ALA A 70 -11.44 -5.08 -7.99
CA ALA A 70 -10.30 -4.17 -8.06
C ALA A 70 -9.58 -4.07 -6.71
N PHE A 71 -10.32 -3.82 -5.63
CA PHE A 71 -9.75 -3.77 -4.28
C PHE A 71 -9.24 -5.14 -3.79
N ASN A 72 -9.86 -6.25 -4.22
CA ASN A 72 -9.32 -7.59 -3.98
C ASN A 72 -7.94 -7.80 -4.61
N GLN A 73 -7.77 -7.46 -5.89
CA GLN A 73 -6.46 -7.57 -6.56
C GLN A 73 -5.43 -6.60 -5.98
N LEU A 74 -5.86 -5.37 -5.68
CA LEU A 74 -5.00 -4.37 -5.03
C LEU A 74 -4.53 -4.87 -3.65
N ALA A 75 -5.42 -5.47 -2.84
CA ALA A 75 -5.05 -6.03 -1.55
C ALA A 75 -4.00 -7.14 -1.69
N TRP A 76 -4.19 -8.05 -2.65
CA TRP A 76 -3.19 -9.07 -2.96
C TRP A 76 -1.84 -8.50 -3.39
N ALA A 77 -1.83 -7.50 -4.27
CA ALA A 77 -0.60 -6.87 -4.75
C ALA A 77 0.14 -6.16 -3.60
N THR A 78 -0.59 -5.44 -2.76
CA THR A 78 -0.04 -4.76 -1.58
C THR A 78 0.58 -5.77 -0.60
N LEU A 79 -0.11 -6.88 -0.31
CA LEU A 79 0.42 -7.92 0.58
C LEU A 79 1.64 -8.63 -0.03
N ASP A 80 1.64 -8.91 -1.34
CA ASP A 80 2.80 -9.50 -2.02
C ASP A 80 4.03 -8.59 -1.94
N ASN A 81 3.83 -7.28 -2.11
CA ASN A 81 4.90 -6.29 -1.93
C ASN A 81 5.41 -6.25 -0.49
N ILE A 82 4.52 -6.24 0.50
CA ILE A 82 4.89 -6.27 1.93
C ILE A 82 5.70 -7.53 2.25
N VAL A 83 5.26 -8.70 1.77
CA VAL A 83 5.97 -9.98 1.96
C VAL A 83 7.33 -9.95 1.27
N THR A 84 7.42 -9.37 0.07
CA THR A 84 8.67 -9.24 -0.69
C THR A 84 9.69 -8.38 0.05
N GLU A 85 9.27 -7.22 0.56
CA GLU A 85 10.14 -6.29 1.28
C GLU A 85 10.57 -6.86 2.65
N LYS A 86 9.66 -7.51 3.38
CA LYS A 86 9.96 -8.05 4.72
C LYS A 86 10.76 -9.35 4.71
N PHE A 87 10.42 -10.29 3.83
CA PHE A 87 10.93 -11.67 3.87
C PHE A 87 11.74 -12.06 2.62
N GLY A 88 11.81 -11.17 1.63
CA GLY A 88 12.54 -11.37 0.39
C GLY A 88 11.77 -12.14 -0.68
N SER A 89 12.34 -12.14 -1.89
CA SER A 89 11.70 -12.68 -3.09
C SER A 89 11.36 -14.18 -3.04
N LYS A 90 12.14 -14.97 -2.28
CA LYS A 90 11.90 -16.41 -2.10
C LYS A 90 10.64 -16.68 -1.26
N ALA A 91 10.42 -15.89 -0.22
CA ALA A 91 9.22 -15.99 0.61
C ALA A 91 7.98 -15.52 -0.17
N ALA A 92 8.09 -14.41 -0.89
CA ALA A 92 7.03 -13.94 -1.78
C ALA A 92 6.64 -14.96 -2.86
N ARG A 93 7.61 -15.72 -3.38
CA ARG A 93 7.32 -16.85 -4.28
C ARG A 93 6.44 -17.90 -3.61
N ILE A 94 6.73 -18.30 -2.37
CA ILE A 94 5.92 -19.26 -1.62
C ILE A 94 4.50 -18.72 -1.41
N PHE A 95 4.39 -17.45 -1.00
CA PHE A 95 3.11 -16.77 -0.81
C PHE A 95 2.24 -16.80 -2.08
N ARG A 96 2.82 -16.42 -3.24
CA ARG A 96 2.13 -16.50 -4.54
C ARG A 96 1.74 -17.91 -4.95
N LEU A 97 2.58 -18.91 -4.68
CA LEU A 97 2.27 -20.30 -4.99
C LEU A 97 1.08 -20.82 -4.20
N ILE A 98 0.98 -20.47 -2.91
CA ILE A 98 -0.14 -20.87 -2.06
C ILE A 98 -1.42 -20.15 -2.51
N ARG A 99 -1.34 -18.84 -2.82
CA ARG A 99 -2.46 -18.06 -3.39
C ARG A 99 -3.06 -18.75 -4.62
N ASN A 100 -2.22 -19.25 -5.53
CA ASN A 100 -2.69 -19.84 -6.80
C ASN A 100 -3.30 -21.23 -6.66
N LYS A 101 -2.88 -22.05 -5.68
CA LYS A 101 -3.35 -23.44 -5.50
C LYS A 101 -4.49 -23.59 -4.49
N THR A 102 -4.97 -22.49 -3.92
CA THR A 102 -5.96 -22.38 -2.81
C THR A 102 -5.54 -23.04 -1.50
N THR A 103 -5.05 -24.28 -1.55
CA THR A 103 -4.52 -25.06 -0.42
C THR A 103 -3.38 -25.93 -0.93
N ILE A 104 -2.29 -26.08 -0.20
CA ILE A 104 -1.15 -26.93 -0.63
C ILE A 104 -0.46 -27.63 0.55
N GLU A 105 -0.06 -28.89 0.34
CA GLU A 105 0.73 -29.65 1.31
C GLU A 105 2.21 -29.23 1.25
N LEU A 106 2.94 -29.39 2.36
CA LEU A 106 4.35 -29.00 2.45
C LEU A 106 5.23 -29.68 1.39
N GLU A 107 5.04 -30.98 1.17
CA GLU A 107 5.86 -31.75 0.21
C GLU A 107 5.64 -31.27 -1.23
N GLN A 108 4.38 -31.02 -1.60
CA GLN A 108 4.03 -30.49 -2.91
C GLN A 108 4.55 -29.06 -3.10
N LEU A 109 4.49 -28.23 -2.06
CA LEU A 109 5.02 -26.88 -2.08
C LEU A 109 6.54 -26.88 -2.36
N GLN A 110 7.28 -27.78 -1.73
CA GLN A 110 8.73 -27.90 -1.95
C GLN A 110 9.07 -28.31 -3.39
N GLN A 111 8.30 -29.19 -4.00
CA GLN A 111 8.50 -29.62 -5.38
C GLN A 111 8.23 -28.48 -6.38
N VAL A 112 7.18 -27.69 -6.14
CA VAL A 112 6.75 -26.62 -7.06
C VAL A 112 7.58 -25.34 -6.88
N ALA A 113 8.09 -25.08 -5.67
CA ALA A 113 8.81 -23.85 -5.35
C ALA A 113 10.21 -23.75 -5.97
N MET A 114 10.74 -24.85 -6.54
CA MET A 114 12.06 -24.92 -7.19
C MET A 114 13.16 -24.34 -6.29
N MET A 115 13.17 -24.76 -5.03
CA MET A 115 14.11 -24.30 -4.01
C MET A 115 14.49 -25.44 -3.05
N PRO A 116 15.60 -25.31 -2.32
CA PRO A 116 16.01 -26.36 -1.38
C PRO A 116 14.94 -26.63 -0.31
N THR A 117 14.65 -27.90 -0.05
CA THR A 117 13.65 -28.36 0.93
C THR A 117 13.78 -27.68 2.29
N ARG A 118 15.02 -27.56 2.81
CA ARG A 118 15.27 -26.90 4.10
C ARG A 118 14.84 -25.42 4.09
N GLN A 119 15.13 -24.71 3.00
CA GLN A 119 14.80 -23.29 2.84
C GLN A 119 13.31 -23.07 2.64
N ALA A 120 12.66 -23.88 1.79
CA ALA A 120 11.21 -23.83 1.60
C ALA A 120 10.46 -24.02 2.92
N LYS A 121 10.87 -25.05 3.69
CA LYS A 121 10.27 -25.35 4.99
C LYS A 121 10.41 -24.16 5.95
N LEU A 122 11.63 -23.64 6.10
CA LEU A 122 11.89 -22.49 6.98
C LEU A 122 11.00 -21.29 6.62
N LEU A 123 11.02 -20.85 5.36
CA LEU A 123 10.27 -19.68 4.91
C LEU A 123 8.76 -19.87 5.05
N THR A 124 8.23 -21.07 4.79
CA THR A 124 6.80 -21.36 4.95
C THR A 124 6.37 -21.21 6.40
N TYR A 125 7.14 -21.75 7.36
CA TYR A 125 6.83 -21.59 8.78
C TYR A 125 7.06 -20.17 9.27
N THR A 126 8.06 -19.43 8.75
CA THR A 126 8.22 -18.01 9.06
C THR A 126 6.99 -17.21 8.64
N LEU A 127 6.50 -17.41 7.42
CA LEU A 127 5.29 -16.73 6.95
C LEU A 127 4.04 -17.13 7.74
N ALA A 128 3.96 -18.38 8.20
CA ALA A 128 2.87 -18.84 9.06
C ALA A 128 2.93 -18.24 10.47
N GLN A 129 4.12 -18.15 11.07
CA GLN A 129 4.33 -17.53 12.38
C GLN A 129 3.99 -16.03 12.36
N GLU A 130 4.31 -15.35 11.25
CA GLU A 130 4.00 -13.95 11.02
C GLU A 130 2.56 -13.73 10.52
N GLY A 131 1.73 -14.79 10.46
CA GLY A 131 0.30 -14.73 10.16
C GLY A 131 -0.09 -14.49 8.70
N TYR A 132 0.85 -14.51 7.76
CA TYR A 132 0.55 -14.36 6.32
C TYR A 132 -0.03 -15.63 5.68
N ILE A 133 0.15 -16.79 6.33
CA ILE A 133 -0.34 -18.09 5.86
C ILE A 133 -0.94 -18.83 7.05
N GLN A 134 -2.07 -19.49 6.85
CA GLN A 134 -2.71 -20.32 7.85
C GLN A 134 -2.30 -21.79 7.68
N VAL A 135 -2.19 -22.49 8.82
CA VAL A 135 -1.85 -23.91 8.88
C VAL A 135 -3.07 -24.68 9.35
N GLN A 136 -3.49 -25.68 8.57
CA GLN A 136 -4.54 -26.62 8.95
C GLN A 136 -3.96 -28.01 9.16
N GLU A 137 -4.16 -28.57 10.34
CA GLU A 137 -3.82 -29.96 10.62
C GLU A 137 -4.96 -30.88 10.16
N MET A 138 -4.63 -31.82 9.28
CA MET A 138 -5.59 -32.79 8.75
C MET A 138 -5.17 -34.20 9.13
N LYS A 139 -6.15 -35.03 9.54
CA LYS A 139 -5.95 -36.46 9.80
C LYS A 139 -6.21 -37.23 8.51
N ARG A 140 -5.31 -38.13 8.12
CA ARG A 140 -5.58 -39.04 6.99
C ARG A 140 -6.73 -39.98 7.36
N SER A 141 -7.78 -39.99 6.54
CA SER A 141 -8.94 -40.87 6.74
C SER A 141 -8.52 -42.35 6.64
N GLY A 142 -8.91 -43.15 7.63
CA GLY A 142 -8.75 -44.63 7.59
C GLY A 142 -7.67 -45.24 8.49
N VAL A 143 -7.01 -44.50 9.38
CA VAL A 143 -6.03 -45.08 10.33
C VAL A 143 -6.37 -44.70 11.77
N SER A 144 -6.54 -45.72 12.61
CA SER A 144 -6.76 -45.64 14.06
C SER A 144 -5.77 -44.70 14.76
N ALA A 145 -6.25 -44.06 15.83
CA ALA A 145 -5.61 -43.10 16.71
C ALA A 145 -4.15 -43.43 17.09
N GLY A 146 -3.21 -43.05 16.22
CA GLY A 146 -1.78 -43.01 16.51
C GLY A 146 -1.19 -41.65 16.11
N PRO A 147 -0.14 -41.14 16.79
CA PRO A 147 0.45 -39.81 16.53
C PRO A 147 1.07 -39.60 15.14
N MET A 148 1.05 -40.60 14.26
CA MET A 148 2.02 -40.73 13.17
C MET A 148 1.52 -40.40 11.76
N LYS A 149 0.29 -39.91 11.55
CA LYS A 149 -0.17 -39.53 10.20
C LYS A 149 -1.07 -38.28 10.17
N THR A 150 -0.65 -37.21 10.83
CA THR A 150 -1.19 -35.87 10.56
C THR A 150 -0.35 -35.19 9.48
N PHE A 151 -1.01 -34.48 8.57
CA PHE A 151 -0.35 -33.68 7.56
C PHE A 151 -0.83 -32.24 7.64
N PHE A 152 0.05 -31.31 7.28
CA PHE A 152 -0.19 -29.89 7.36
C PHE A 152 -0.53 -29.34 5.99
N MET A 153 -1.68 -28.68 5.89
CA MET A 153 -2.10 -27.93 4.73
C MET A 153 -1.88 -26.45 4.97
N PHE A 154 -1.35 -25.77 3.96
CA PHE A 154 -1.15 -24.32 3.99
C PHE A 154 -2.16 -23.65 3.05
N TYR A 155 -2.77 -22.59 3.54
CA TYR A 155 -3.72 -21.78 2.78
C TYR A 155 -3.61 -20.33 3.20
N ILE A 156 -4.20 -19.42 2.42
CA ILE A 156 -4.23 -17.99 2.74
C ILE A 156 -5.69 -17.56 2.81
N ASP A 157 -6.15 -17.19 4.00
CA ASP A 157 -7.37 -16.43 4.20
C ASP A 157 -7.04 -14.93 4.09
N LEU A 158 -7.39 -14.34 2.95
CA LEU A 158 -7.10 -12.93 2.69
C LEU A 158 -7.71 -12.01 3.74
N ASN A 159 -8.91 -12.29 4.25
CA ASN A 159 -9.56 -11.43 5.23
C ASN A 159 -8.79 -11.40 6.54
N GLN A 160 -8.31 -12.56 7.01
CA GLN A 160 -7.48 -12.65 8.20
C GLN A 160 -6.15 -11.92 8.01
N VAL A 161 -5.50 -12.11 6.85
CA VAL A 161 -4.21 -11.47 6.57
C VAL A 161 -4.37 -9.95 6.47
N VAL A 162 -5.44 -9.46 5.85
CA VAL A 162 -5.73 -8.03 5.75
C VAL A 162 -5.99 -7.43 7.13
N GLN A 163 -6.81 -8.05 7.97
CA GLN A 163 -7.08 -7.57 9.32
C GLN A 163 -5.82 -7.50 10.17
N MET A 164 -4.98 -8.54 10.11
CA MET A 164 -3.68 -8.53 10.77
C MET A 164 -2.81 -7.38 10.26
N GLN A 165 -2.74 -7.18 8.94
CA GLN A 165 -1.90 -6.15 8.35
C GLN A 165 -2.39 -4.73 8.69
N ILE A 166 -3.70 -4.50 8.76
CA ILE A 166 -4.28 -3.25 9.27
C ILE A 166 -3.82 -2.99 10.71
N GLY A 167 -3.86 -4.02 11.57
CA GLY A 167 -3.32 -3.93 12.94
C GLY A 167 -1.85 -3.52 12.98
N HIS A 168 -1.01 -4.12 12.12
CA HIS A 168 0.39 -3.72 11.98
C HIS A 168 0.55 -2.27 11.51
N CYS A 169 -0.27 -1.82 10.57
CA CYS A 169 -0.25 -0.44 10.09
C CYS A 169 -0.60 0.55 11.21
N TYR A 170 -1.62 0.28 12.03
CA TYR A 170 -1.95 1.13 13.18
C TYR A 170 -0.84 1.19 14.23
N HIS A 171 -0.22 0.05 14.54
CA HIS A 171 0.94 0.03 15.43
C HIS A 171 2.13 0.82 14.87
N ALA A 172 2.42 0.66 13.57
CA ALA A 172 3.48 1.41 12.92
C ALA A 172 3.20 2.93 12.94
N LEU A 173 1.96 3.33 12.64
CA LEU A 173 1.52 4.72 12.68
C LEU A 173 1.68 5.32 14.08
N HIS A 174 1.24 4.61 15.12
CA HIS A 174 1.40 5.03 16.50
C HIS A 174 2.87 5.26 16.86
N ASN A 175 3.75 4.32 16.52
CA ASN A 175 5.18 4.42 16.78
C ASN A 175 5.84 5.60 16.04
N ILE A 176 5.43 5.87 14.79
CA ILE A 176 5.93 7.00 13.99
C ILE A 176 5.51 8.33 14.61
N ILE A 177 4.24 8.47 14.99
CA ILE A 177 3.73 9.69 15.64
C ILE A 177 4.48 9.92 16.95
N GLN A 178 4.59 8.90 17.81
CA GLN A 178 5.33 9.01 19.07
C GLN A 178 6.80 9.40 18.84
N ARG A 179 7.45 8.81 17.82
CA ARG A 179 8.84 9.16 17.51
C ARG A 179 8.96 10.60 17.02
N ARG A 180 8.06 11.05 16.15
CA ARG A 180 8.03 12.43 15.65
C ARG A 180 7.82 13.43 16.77
N ASP A 181 6.88 13.16 17.67
CA ASP A 181 6.59 14.02 18.82
C ASP A 181 7.78 14.08 19.78
N HIS A 182 8.48 12.96 19.96
CA HIS A 182 9.71 12.92 20.75
C HIS A 182 10.84 13.75 20.11
N GLU A 183 11.04 13.66 18.79
CA GLU A 183 12.02 14.46 18.06
C GLU A 183 11.70 15.96 18.14
N SER A 184 10.42 16.33 18.03
CA SER A 184 9.97 17.72 18.16
C SER A 184 10.15 18.25 19.58
N THR A 185 9.78 17.46 20.60
CA THR A 185 9.84 17.89 22.01
C THR A 185 11.27 17.98 22.52
N SER A 186 12.13 17.01 22.17
CA SER A 186 13.54 16.99 22.59
C SER A 186 14.33 18.17 22.03
N ASN A 187 13.97 18.62 20.82
CA ASN A 187 14.65 19.73 20.13
C ASN A 187 13.87 21.05 20.18
N LYS A 188 12.79 21.13 20.99
CA LYS A 188 11.87 22.27 21.03
C LYS A 188 12.58 23.62 21.21
N ARG A 189 13.56 23.69 22.12
CA ARG A 189 14.33 24.92 22.36
C ARG A 189 15.06 25.43 21.13
N MET A 190 15.68 24.53 20.36
CA MET A 190 16.40 24.89 19.14
C MET A 190 15.44 25.28 18.02
N ILE A 191 14.31 24.56 17.90
CA ILE A 191 13.26 24.86 16.92
C ILE A 191 12.63 26.24 17.19
N ASP A 192 12.29 26.54 18.45
CA ASP A 192 11.74 27.84 18.85
C ASP A 192 12.76 28.97 18.63
N LYS A 193 14.05 28.72 18.88
CA LYS A 193 15.13 29.68 18.59
C LYS A 193 15.22 29.96 17.08
N GLN A 194 15.19 28.93 16.25
CA GLN A 194 15.22 29.06 14.78
C GLN A 194 14.01 29.85 14.28
N LEU A 195 12.80 29.54 14.75
CA LEU A 195 11.58 30.25 14.39
C LEU A 195 11.65 31.75 14.74
N ARG A 196 12.21 32.11 15.90
CA ARG A 196 12.41 33.52 16.28
C ARG A 196 13.38 34.24 15.34
N VAL A 197 14.48 33.59 14.98
CA VAL A 197 15.47 34.13 14.04
C VAL A 197 14.86 34.29 12.65
N ASP A 198 14.05 33.33 12.18
CA ASP A 198 13.37 33.39 10.89
C ASP A 198 12.33 34.53 10.85
N ILE A 199 11.55 34.71 11.91
CA ILE A 199 10.60 35.83 12.06
C ILE A 199 11.35 37.17 12.09
N LEU A 200 12.46 37.27 12.82
CA LEU A 200 13.26 38.49 12.87
C LEU A 200 13.84 38.83 11.49
N SER A 201 14.39 37.82 10.80
CA SER A 201 14.98 38.01 9.48
C SER A 201 13.96 38.43 8.42
N SER A 202 12.74 37.89 8.46
CA SER A 202 11.65 38.27 7.54
C SER A 202 11.17 39.70 7.80
N ASN A 203 10.92 40.06 9.06
CA ASN A 203 10.54 41.44 9.41
C ASN A 203 11.61 42.46 9.00
N MET A 204 12.89 42.17 9.22
CA MET A 204 13.97 43.10 8.85
C MET A 204 14.15 43.20 7.33
N LYS A 205 13.93 42.12 6.57
CA LYS A 205 13.89 42.17 5.09
C LYS A 205 12.76 43.07 4.57
N GLU A 206 11.58 42.98 5.16
CA GLU A 206 10.44 43.82 4.76
C GLU A 206 10.67 45.31 5.06
N HIS A 207 11.47 45.64 6.08
CA HIS A 207 11.83 47.01 6.43
C HIS A 207 13.08 47.54 5.69
N GLY A 208 13.60 46.80 4.70
CA GLY A 208 14.73 47.23 3.87
C GLY A 208 16.10 47.18 4.57
N ALA A 209 16.31 46.21 5.47
CA ALA A 209 17.57 46.03 6.19
C ALA A 209 18.77 45.80 5.26
N THR A 210 19.93 46.34 5.65
CA THR A 210 21.23 46.14 4.98
C THR A 210 21.71 44.69 5.09
N GLU A 211 22.53 44.24 4.14
CA GLU A 211 23.08 42.87 4.13
C GLU A 211 23.88 42.52 5.40
N GLU A 212 24.53 43.51 6.03
CA GLU A 212 25.25 43.34 7.30
C GLU A 212 24.30 42.99 8.46
N GLN A 213 23.15 43.66 8.57
CA GLN A 213 22.17 43.38 9.63
C GLN A 213 21.56 41.98 9.49
N LEU A 214 21.43 41.49 8.25
CA LEU A 214 20.97 40.13 7.97
C LEU A 214 22.03 39.07 8.31
N ALA A 215 23.32 39.40 8.14
CA ALA A 215 24.43 38.53 8.52
C ALA A 215 24.51 38.35 10.04
N ASP A 216 24.35 39.42 10.82
CA ASP A 216 24.36 39.38 12.28
C ASP A 216 23.23 38.49 12.84
N ILE A 217 22.03 38.59 12.25
CA ILE A 217 20.89 37.74 12.61
C ILE A 217 21.18 36.27 12.27
N ALA A 218 21.83 36.01 11.14
CA ALA A 218 22.17 34.65 10.72
C ALA A 218 23.25 34.01 11.60
N GLU A 219 24.08 34.81 12.27
CA GLU A 219 25.12 34.37 13.20
C GLU A 219 24.59 34.04 14.60
N MET A 220 23.36 34.49 14.95
CA MET A 220 22.68 34.12 16.20
C MET A 220 22.44 32.61 16.36
N VAL A 221 22.45 31.86 15.25
CA VAL A 221 22.39 30.41 15.22
C VAL A 221 23.76 29.86 14.86
N THR A 222 24.35 29.13 15.79
CA THR A 222 25.70 28.57 15.62
C THR A 222 25.72 27.51 14.50
N PRO A 223 26.87 27.29 13.83
CA PRO A 223 26.98 26.28 12.78
C PRO A 223 26.62 24.86 13.25
N SER A 224 26.93 24.52 14.51
CA SER A 224 26.56 23.23 15.11
C SER A 224 25.06 23.09 15.33
N GLU A 225 24.38 24.15 15.79
CA GLU A 225 22.91 24.19 15.90
C GLU A 225 22.25 24.04 14.52
N LYS A 226 22.78 24.70 13.48
CA LYS A 226 22.26 24.57 12.10
C LYS A 226 22.33 23.13 11.60
N GLN A 227 23.46 22.44 11.82
CA GLN A 227 23.61 21.04 11.44
C GLN A 227 22.65 20.11 12.20
N GLN A 228 22.47 20.34 13.50
CA GLN A 228 21.54 19.56 14.32
C GLN A 228 20.09 19.79 13.88
N LEU A 229 19.69 21.05 13.64
CA LEU A 229 18.37 21.42 13.15
C LEU A 229 18.08 20.76 11.79
N GLU A 230 19.03 20.80 10.86
CA GLU A 230 18.86 20.16 9.55
C GLU A 230 18.64 18.64 9.69
N LYS A 231 19.39 17.98 10.58
CA LYS A 231 19.22 16.55 10.86
C LYS A 231 17.83 16.25 11.44
N VAL A 232 17.38 17.05 12.40
CA VAL A 232 16.06 16.90 13.05
C VAL A 232 14.94 17.15 12.04
N GLN A 233 15.04 18.21 11.23
CA GLN A 233 14.06 18.51 10.18
C GLN A 233 13.97 17.38 9.16
N LYS A 234 15.11 16.85 8.68
CA LYS A 234 15.13 15.69 7.78
C LYS A 234 14.51 14.45 8.43
N SER A 235 14.74 14.24 9.72
CA SER A 235 14.15 13.13 10.47
C SER A 235 12.63 13.26 10.54
N ILE A 236 12.12 14.44 10.95
CA ILE A 236 10.69 14.74 11.04
C ILE A 236 10.03 14.61 9.67
N GLN A 237 10.62 15.17 8.61
CA GLN A 237 10.10 15.06 7.24
C GLN A 237 9.99 13.60 6.78
N LYS A 238 11.00 12.77 7.07
CA LYS A 238 10.96 11.33 6.76
C LYS A 238 9.84 10.61 7.52
N LEU A 239 9.66 10.92 8.80
CA LEU A 239 8.59 10.35 9.62
C LEU A 239 7.20 10.78 9.10
N SER A 240 7.01 12.05 8.75
CA SER A 240 5.77 12.55 8.15
C SER A 240 5.48 11.93 6.78
N ALA A 241 6.52 11.70 5.96
CA ALA A 241 6.36 11.00 4.68
C ALA A 241 5.97 9.53 4.89
N ALA A 242 6.55 8.86 5.88
CA ALA A 242 6.22 7.47 6.22
C ALA A 242 4.77 7.34 6.70
N GLU A 243 4.26 8.32 7.45
CA GLU A 243 2.86 8.38 7.88
C GLU A 243 1.89 8.41 6.68
N LEU A 244 2.18 9.23 5.66
CA LEU A 244 1.36 9.29 4.44
C LEU A 244 1.36 7.95 3.68
N LEU A 245 2.52 7.29 3.56
CA LEU A 245 2.62 5.99 2.89
C LEU A 245 1.84 4.87 3.62
N ILE A 246 1.83 4.92 4.95
CA ILE A 246 1.04 3.98 5.76
C ILE A 246 -0.45 4.26 5.62
N ASP A 247 -0.86 5.53 5.55
CA ASP A 247 -2.24 5.93 5.32
C ASP A 247 -2.77 5.45 3.95
N GLU A 248 -1.96 5.56 2.89
CA GLU A 248 -2.31 5.00 1.57
C GLU A 248 -2.54 3.48 1.62
N THR A 249 -1.69 2.77 2.37
CA THR A 249 -1.81 1.32 2.58
C THR A 249 -3.07 0.98 3.39
N LEU A 250 -3.32 1.72 4.48
CA LEU A 250 -4.51 1.57 5.32
C LEU A 250 -5.78 1.81 4.50
N PHE A 251 -5.83 2.88 3.71
CA PHE A 251 -6.96 3.19 2.85
C PHE A 251 -7.32 2.02 1.94
N LEU A 252 -6.32 1.45 1.26
CA LEU A 252 -6.53 0.33 0.34
C LEU A 252 -7.10 -0.91 1.07
N LEU A 253 -6.52 -1.25 2.22
CA LEU A 253 -6.93 -2.41 3.02
C LEU A 253 -8.30 -2.23 3.70
N ASP A 254 -8.59 -1.04 4.21
CA ASP A 254 -9.89 -0.70 4.81
C ASP A 254 -11.00 -0.72 3.77
N ILE A 255 -10.75 -0.20 2.56
CA ILE A 255 -11.75 -0.24 1.49
C ILE A 255 -11.99 -1.69 1.05
N TYR A 256 -10.96 -2.52 0.96
CA TYR A 256 -11.14 -3.97 0.74
C TYR A 256 -12.09 -4.58 1.78
N GLN A 257 -11.86 -4.31 3.08
CA GLN A 257 -12.69 -4.83 4.16
C GLN A 257 -14.14 -4.29 4.13
N ARG A 258 -14.37 -3.10 3.58
CA ARG A 258 -15.75 -2.60 3.39
C ARG A 258 -16.51 -3.34 2.30
N TYR A 259 -15.83 -3.92 1.32
CA TYR A 259 -16.46 -4.65 0.22
C TYR A 259 -16.59 -6.16 0.46
N HIS A 260 -15.92 -6.73 1.47
CA HIS A 260 -15.80 -8.17 1.72
C HIS A 260 -16.15 -8.50 3.17
#